data_AF-A0A6J7VVU1-F1
#
_entry.id   AF-A0A6J7VVU1-F1
#
_cell.length_a   1.000
_cell.length_b   1.000
_cell.length_c   1.000
_cell.angle_alpha   90.00
_cell.angle_beta   90.00
_cell.angle_gamma   90.00
#
_symmetry.space_group_name_H-M   'P 1'
#
loop_
_entity.id
_entity.type
_entity.pdbx_description
1 polymer ?
#
loop_
_entity_poly.entity_id
_entity_poly.type
_entity_poly.pdbx_seq_one_letter_code
_entity_poly.pdbx_strand_id
1 'polypeptide(L)'
;MAVAIAVESGIDSIDIASLLPKLRGASGRLESVVLGQKFAAFVDYAHSPDAVARVLETARELSMGRVIGVLGCGGDRDRTKRSAMGRALKEGSDVAIFTSDNPRSESAEEILKEMTTGIETASVITDRAQAIRSAVNEAGDGDVVIILGKGHETGQDIAGVVHPFDDRIELAKAIEEKK
;
A
#
# COMPACT_ATOMS: atom_id res chain seq x y z
N MET A 1 12.25 14.19 -15.24
CA MET A 1 13.60 14.53 -14.74
C MET A 1 14.66 13.53 -15.20
N ALA A 2 14.55 12.23 -14.91
CA ALA A 2 15.57 11.24 -15.28
C ALA A 2 15.90 11.19 -16.79
N VAL A 3 14.89 11.18 -17.67
CA VAL A 3 15.08 11.23 -19.14
C VAL A 3 15.85 12.48 -19.56
N ALA A 4 15.49 13.65 -19.01
CA ALA A 4 16.17 14.90 -19.34
C ALA A 4 17.65 14.86 -18.93
N ILE A 5 17.97 14.37 -17.74
CA ILE A 5 19.37 14.22 -17.29
C ILE A 5 20.14 13.26 -18.19
N ALA A 6 19.54 12.13 -18.58
CA ALA A 6 20.16 11.15 -19.47
C ALA A 6 20.50 11.76 -20.84
N VAL A 7 19.56 12.51 -21.42
CA VAL A 7 19.77 13.24 -22.68
C VAL A 7 20.89 14.27 -22.53
N GLU A 8 20.85 15.10 -21.48
CA GLU A 8 21.88 16.11 -21.20
C GLU A 8 23.26 15.50 -20.89
N SER A 9 23.29 14.24 -20.45
CA SER A 9 24.52 13.48 -20.22
C SER A 9 25.06 12.79 -21.48
N GLY A 10 24.43 13.02 -22.65
CA GLY A 10 24.87 12.51 -23.95
C GLY A 10 24.34 11.12 -24.31
N ILE A 11 23.32 10.61 -23.62
CA ILE A 11 22.65 9.36 -24.01
C ILE A 11 21.64 9.67 -25.12
N ASP A 12 21.67 8.89 -26.20
CA ASP A 12 20.77 9.07 -27.33
C ASP A 12 19.30 8.89 -26.91
N SER A 13 18.45 9.84 -27.33
CA SER A 13 17.02 9.83 -27.01
C SER A 13 16.27 8.59 -27.54
N ILE A 14 16.71 8.02 -28.66
CA ILE A 14 16.17 6.79 -29.26
C ILE A 14 16.53 5.60 -28.38
N ASP A 15 17.76 5.54 -27.87
CA ASP A 15 18.18 4.49 -26.93
C ASP A 15 17.35 4.58 -25.65
N ILE A 16 17.15 5.77 -25.08
CA ILE A 16 16.30 6.00 -23.91
C ILE A 16 14.87 5.54 -24.19
N ALA A 17 14.28 5.93 -25.33
CA ALA A 17 12.93 5.54 -25.72
C ALA A 17 12.77 4.02 -25.84
N SER A 18 13.79 3.33 -26.36
CA SER A 18 13.79 1.86 -26.49
C SER A 18 13.88 1.13 -25.14
N LEU A 19 14.48 1.77 -24.13
CA LEU A 19 14.69 1.21 -22.80
C LEU A 19 13.55 1.54 -21.81
N LEU A 20 12.87 2.67 -22.00
CA LEU A 20 11.79 3.14 -21.13
C LEU A 20 10.74 2.06 -20.82
N PRO A 21 10.21 1.30 -21.80
CA PRO A 21 9.22 0.23 -21.52
C PRO A 21 9.75 -0.94 -20.70
N LYS A 22 11.08 -1.09 -20.60
CA LYS A 22 11.74 -2.17 -19.85
C LYS A 22 12.09 -1.75 -18.42
N LEU A 23 11.97 -0.46 -18.08
CA LEU A 23 12.24 0.02 -16.74
C LEU A 23 11.24 -0.59 -15.77
N ARG A 24 11.77 -1.08 -14.66
CA ARG A 24 10.96 -1.52 -13.52
C ARG A 24 10.92 -0.40 -12.50
N GLY A 25 9.76 -0.21 -11.89
CA GLY A 25 9.60 0.69 -10.76
C GLY A 25 10.52 0.30 -9.59
N ALA A 26 10.77 1.27 -8.71
CA ALA A 26 11.45 0.98 -7.47
C ALA A 26 10.64 -0.02 -6.64
N SER A 27 11.33 -0.89 -5.91
CA SER A 27 10.66 -1.87 -5.07
C SER A 27 9.80 -1.20 -3.98
N GLY A 28 8.56 -1.69 -3.81
CA GLY A 28 7.58 -1.15 -2.89
C GLY A 28 7.10 0.27 -3.25
N ARG A 29 7.09 0.63 -4.54
CA ARG A 29 6.51 1.89 -5.05
C ARG A 29 5.56 1.58 -6.20
N LEU A 30 4.25 1.59 -5.90
CA LEU A 30 3.19 1.08 -6.77
C LEU A 30 3.61 -0.25 -7.46
N GLU A 31 4.23 -1.14 -6.68
CA GLU A 31 4.76 -2.40 -7.19
C GLU A 31 3.59 -3.34 -7.45
N SER A 32 3.40 -3.73 -8.72
CA SER A 32 2.27 -4.56 -9.13
C SER A 32 2.49 -6.04 -8.81
N VAL A 33 1.45 -6.70 -8.29
CA VAL A 33 1.42 -8.15 -8.05
C VAL A 33 0.40 -8.78 -9.00
N VAL A 34 0.88 -9.52 -10.00
CA VAL A 34 0.04 -10.06 -11.09
C VAL A 34 0.18 -11.57 -11.17
N LEU A 35 -0.93 -12.28 -10.91
CA LEU A 35 -1.02 -13.75 -10.88
C LEU A 35 -2.23 -14.29 -11.69
N GLY A 36 -2.76 -13.46 -12.60
CA GLY A 36 -3.88 -13.79 -13.50
C GLY A 36 -5.26 -13.41 -12.97
N GLN A 37 -5.34 -12.72 -11.83
CA GLN A 37 -6.58 -12.18 -11.30
C GLN A 37 -7.15 -11.03 -12.17
N LYS A 38 -8.44 -10.74 -12.02
CA LYS A 38 -9.17 -9.73 -12.82
C LYS A 38 -9.27 -8.33 -12.19
N PHE A 39 -8.57 -8.11 -11.08
CA PHE A 39 -8.42 -6.83 -10.41
C PHE A 39 -6.94 -6.44 -10.38
N ALA A 40 -6.63 -5.15 -10.30
CA ALA A 40 -5.25 -4.73 -10.14
C ALA A 40 -4.84 -4.82 -8.67
N ALA A 41 -3.59 -5.19 -8.39
CA ALA A 41 -3.08 -5.33 -7.03
C ALA A 41 -1.70 -4.67 -6.92
N PHE A 42 -1.53 -3.81 -5.91
CA PHE A 42 -0.31 -3.01 -5.73
C PHE A 42 0.16 -2.97 -4.27
N VAL A 43 1.47 -2.81 -4.10
CA VAL A 43 2.12 -2.53 -2.81
C VAL A 43 2.88 -1.20 -2.90
N ASP A 44 2.67 -0.31 -1.93
CA ASP A 44 3.34 0.98 -1.85
C ASP A 44 3.81 1.34 -0.42
N TYR A 45 4.90 2.09 -0.32
CA TYR A 45 5.51 2.55 0.93
C TYR A 45 4.91 3.83 1.50
N ALA A 46 3.83 4.36 0.92
CA ALA A 46 3.19 5.57 1.40
C ALA A 46 2.88 5.48 2.91
N HIS A 47 3.62 6.28 3.69
CA HIS A 47 3.56 6.29 5.15
C HIS A 47 3.42 7.72 5.70
N SER A 48 2.96 8.66 4.86
CA SER A 48 2.56 10.02 5.24
C SER A 48 1.16 10.32 4.66
N PRO A 49 0.39 11.25 5.25
CA PRO A 49 -0.96 11.56 4.75
C PRO A 49 -0.99 11.96 3.27
N ASP A 50 -0.07 12.84 2.86
CA ASP A 50 0.02 13.28 1.46
C ASP A 50 0.42 12.13 0.52
N ALA A 51 1.41 11.32 0.88
CA ALA A 51 1.81 10.18 0.07
C ALA A 51 0.65 9.17 -0.10
N VAL A 52 -0.10 8.90 0.97
CA VAL A 52 -1.29 8.03 0.93
C VAL A 52 -2.33 8.60 -0.02
N ALA A 53 -2.65 9.89 0.08
CA ALA A 53 -3.62 10.53 -0.81
C ALA A 53 -3.18 10.47 -2.28
N ARG A 54 -1.92 10.82 -2.59
CA ARG A 54 -1.38 10.79 -3.96
C ARG A 54 -1.41 9.40 -4.59
N VAL A 55 -1.08 8.38 -3.79
CA VAL A 55 -1.10 6.99 -4.23
C VAL A 55 -2.53 6.50 -4.47
N LEU A 56 -3.48 6.88 -3.61
CA LEU A 56 -4.90 6.54 -3.80
C LEU A 56 -5.54 7.27 -4.99
N GLU A 57 -5.17 8.53 -5.25
CA GLU A 57 -5.56 9.23 -6.48
C GLU A 57 -5.06 8.48 -7.73
N THR A 58 -3.81 8.04 -7.72
CA THR A 58 -3.25 7.23 -8.81
C THR A 58 -3.98 5.89 -8.95
N ALA A 59 -4.27 5.21 -7.83
CA ALA A 59 -5.03 3.96 -7.83
C ALA A 59 -6.44 4.14 -8.39
N ARG A 60 -7.08 5.28 -8.13
CA ARG A 60 -8.39 5.62 -8.71
C ARG A 60 -8.32 5.79 -10.21
N GLU A 61 -7.30 6.47 -10.75
CA GLU A 61 -7.12 6.63 -12.20
C GLU A 61 -6.90 5.30 -12.93
N LEU A 62 -6.34 4.30 -12.24
CA LEU A 62 -6.12 2.96 -12.76
C LEU A 62 -7.34 2.03 -12.62
N SER A 63 -8.29 2.37 -11.75
CA SER A 63 -9.44 1.53 -11.43
C SER A 63 -10.57 1.70 -12.44
N MET A 64 -11.22 0.58 -12.81
CA MET A 64 -12.51 0.58 -13.52
C MET A 64 -13.68 0.31 -12.57
N GLY A 65 -13.39 0.04 -11.30
CA GLY A 65 -14.36 -0.26 -10.25
C GLY A 65 -14.00 0.46 -8.95
N ARG A 66 -13.93 -0.30 -7.86
CA ARG A 66 -13.63 0.20 -6.53
C ARG A 66 -12.14 0.28 -6.27
N VAL A 67 -11.74 1.15 -5.34
CA VAL A 67 -10.41 1.19 -4.72
C VAL A 67 -10.53 0.63 -3.30
N ILE A 68 -9.81 -0.46 -3.04
CA ILE A 68 -9.76 -1.17 -1.76
C ILE A 68 -8.37 -0.96 -1.16
N GLY A 69 -8.29 -0.09 -0.15
CA GLY A 69 -7.04 0.30 0.49
C GLY A 69 -6.83 -0.40 1.84
N VAL A 70 -5.62 -0.89 2.08
CA VAL A 70 -5.16 -1.45 3.36
C VAL A 70 -4.01 -0.62 3.89
N LEU A 71 -4.14 -0.09 5.12
CA LEU A 71 -3.11 0.77 5.70
C LEU A 71 -3.00 0.58 7.21
N GLY A 72 -1.77 0.69 7.70
CA GLY A 72 -1.45 0.82 9.12
C GLY A 72 -0.58 2.05 9.39
N CYS A 73 -0.16 2.20 10.65
CA CYS A 73 0.82 3.21 11.07
C CYS A 73 1.86 2.58 11.98
N GLY A 74 3.10 3.04 11.88
CA GLY A 74 4.16 2.62 12.79
C GLY A 74 4.01 3.22 14.19
N GLY A 75 4.32 2.42 15.22
CA GLY A 75 4.55 2.87 16.59
C GLY A 75 5.92 3.52 16.78
N ASP A 76 6.15 4.17 17.92
CA ASP A 76 7.34 4.92 18.31
C ASP A 76 7.78 5.96 17.26
N ARG A 77 6.78 6.55 16.60
CA ARG A 77 6.94 7.53 15.53
C ARG A 77 5.98 8.69 15.75
N ASP A 78 5.95 9.59 14.78
CA ASP A 78 5.01 10.71 14.77
C ASP A 78 3.55 10.21 14.88
N ARG A 79 2.93 10.47 16.03
CA ARG A 79 1.54 10.13 16.31
C ARG A 79 0.57 11.11 15.64
N THR A 80 1.00 12.34 15.38
CA THR A 80 0.14 13.42 14.88
C THR A 80 -0.39 13.14 13.48
N LYS A 81 0.36 12.35 12.68
CA LYS A 81 -0.07 11.93 11.33
C LYS A 81 -1.10 10.80 11.32
N ARG A 82 -1.33 10.06 12.42
CA ARG A 82 -2.17 8.83 12.42
C ARG A 82 -3.60 9.10 11.96
N SER A 83 -4.28 10.06 12.60
CA SER A 83 -5.66 10.44 12.21
C SER A 83 -5.71 11.05 10.80
N ALA A 84 -4.70 11.83 10.40
CA ALA A 84 -4.63 12.39 9.04
C ALA A 84 -4.42 11.31 7.97
N MET A 85 -3.57 10.31 8.22
CA MET A 85 -3.40 9.16 7.35
C MET A 85 -4.67 8.31 7.28
N GLY A 86 -5.36 8.13 8.41
CA GLY A 86 -6.60 7.37 8.42
C GLY A 86 -7.71 8.05 7.63
N ARG A 87 -7.84 9.39 7.72
CA ARG A 87 -8.74 10.17 6.88
C ARG A 87 -8.38 10.07 5.40
N ALA A 88 -7.10 10.21 5.05
CA ALA A 88 -6.64 10.07 3.67
C ALA A 88 -7.00 8.70 3.07
N LEU A 89 -6.84 7.61 3.85
CA LEU A 89 -7.27 6.28 3.43
C LEU A 89 -8.79 6.21 3.20
N LYS A 90 -9.57 6.73 4.14
CA LYS A 90 -11.04 6.69 4.09
C LYS A 90 -11.61 7.52 2.95
N GLU A 91 -11.02 8.67 2.67
CA GLU A 91 -11.45 9.57 1.59
C GLU A 91 -11.01 9.06 0.22
N GLY A 92 -9.83 8.45 0.12
CA GLY A 92 -9.26 7.96 -1.14
C GLY A 92 -9.67 6.55 -1.55
N SER A 93 -10.36 5.79 -0.68
CA SER A 93 -10.76 4.40 -0.94
C SER A 93 -12.27 4.22 -0.80
N ASP A 94 -12.87 3.38 -1.64
CA ASP A 94 -14.26 2.95 -1.45
C ASP A 94 -14.37 1.99 -0.25
N VAL A 95 -13.36 1.13 -0.10
CA VAL A 95 -13.21 0.22 1.04
C VAL A 95 -11.87 0.51 1.71
N ALA A 96 -11.92 1.00 2.95
CA ALA A 96 -10.75 1.34 3.75
C ALA A 96 -10.61 0.34 4.90
N ILE A 97 -9.54 -0.45 4.90
CA ILE A 97 -9.22 -1.45 5.91
C ILE A 97 -7.99 -0.98 6.70
N PHE A 98 -8.19 -0.82 8.00
CA PHE A 98 -7.17 -0.40 8.95
C PHE A 98 -6.54 -1.62 9.62
N THR A 99 -5.21 -1.70 9.62
CA THR A 99 -4.48 -2.86 10.12
C THR A 99 -3.19 -2.48 10.84
N SER A 100 -2.60 -3.43 11.56
CA SER A 100 -1.25 -3.27 12.09
C SER A 100 -0.20 -3.08 10.97
N ASP A 101 0.84 -2.32 11.28
CA ASP A 101 2.07 -2.16 10.50
C ASP A 101 3.25 -2.55 11.41
N ASN A 102 4.15 -1.65 11.77
CA ASN A 102 5.23 -1.88 12.73
C ASN A 102 4.83 -1.24 14.07
N PRO A 103 4.04 -1.91 14.95
CA PRO A 103 3.61 -1.32 16.21
C PRO A 103 4.79 -1.05 17.17
N ARG A 104 5.94 -1.72 16.99
CA ARG A 104 7.12 -1.56 17.86
C ARG A 104 6.73 -1.75 19.32
N SER A 105 7.02 -0.79 20.20
CA SER A 105 6.67 -0.89 21.62
C SER A 105 5.22 -0.48 21.95
N GLU A 106 4.48 0.07 21.00
CA GLU A 106 3.08 0.47 21.19
C GLU A 106 2.08 -0.67 20.93
N SER A 107 0.87 -0.57 21.47
CA SER A 107 -0.24 -1.46 21.12
C SER A 107 -0.75 -1.13 19.72
N ALA A 108 -0.90 -2.16 18.87
CA ALA A 108 -1.48 -2.01 17.54
C ALA A 108 -2.93 -1.50 17.61
N GLU A 109 -3.69 -1.97 18.60
CA GLU A 109 -5.08 -1.55 18.85
C GLU A 109 -5.17 -0.07 19.19
N GLU A 110 -4.26 0.46 20.02
CA GLU A 110 -4.22 1.89 20.34
C GLU A 110 -3.85 2.74 19.12
N ILE A 111 -2.87 2.30 18.31
CA ILE A 111 -2.55 2.97 17.04
C ILE A 111 -3.77 3.01 16.12
N LEU A 112 -4.51 1.90 16.02
CA LEU A 112 -5.70 1.79 15.17
C LEU A 112 -6.85 2.67 15.65
N LYS A 113 -7.06 2.80 16.97
CA LYS A 113 -8.01 3.77 17.54
C LYS A 113 -7.64 5.21 17.18
N GLU A 114 -6.36 5.56 17.25
CA GLU A 114 -5.90 6.90 16.87
C GLU A 114 -6.06 7.16 15.36
N MET A 115 -5.74 6.17 14.52
CA MET A 115 -5.94 6.27 13.07
C MET A 115 -7.40 6.48 12.69
N THR A 116 -8.31 5.82 13.39
CA THR A 116 -9.75 5.82 13.10
C THR A 116 -10.52 6.93 13.83
N THR A 117 -9.82 7.83 14.52
CA THR A 117 -10.46 8.95 15.22
C THR A 117 -11.20 9.85 14.23
N GLY A 118 -12.50 10.02 14.45
CA GLY A 118 -13.38 10.82 13.58
C GLY A 118 -13.88 10.11 12.32
N ILE A 119 -13.62 8.80 12.18
CA ILE A 119 -14.12 7.98 11.07
C ILE A 119 -15.29 7.13 11.57
N GLU A 120 -16.49 7.41 11.08
CA GLU A 120 -17.66 6.57 11.39
C GLU A 120 -17.54 5.22 10.67
N THR A 121 -17.74 4.12 11.41
CA THR A 121 -17.71 2.73 10.88
C THR A 121 -16.40 2.37 10.14
N ALA A 122 -15.29 2.34 10.87
CA ALA A 122 -14.01 1.87 10.33
C ALA A 122 -13.94 0.33 10.27
N SER A 123 -13.50 -0.22 9.13
CA SER A 123 -13.18 -1.66 9.03
C SER A 123 -11.78 -1.90 9.58
N VAL A 124 -11.69 -2.52 10.75
CA VAL A 124 -10.42 -2.73 11.46
C VAL A 124 -10.14 -4.23 11.54
N ILE A 125 -9.00 -4.65 11.00
CA ILE A 125 -8.49 -6.02 11.11
C ILE A 125 -7.04 -5.89 11.56
N THR A 126 -6.76 -6.18 12.84
CA THR A 126 -5.42 -5.94 13.42
C THR A 126 -4.34 -6.78 12.75
N ASP A 127 -4.63 -8.05 12.43
CA ASP A 127 -3.70 -8.94 11.75
C ASP A 127 -3.53 -8.53 10.27
N ARG A 128 -2.30 -8.18 9.89
CA ARG A 128 -2.00 -7.61 8.57
C ARG A 128 -2.22 -8.60 7.44
N ALA A 129 -1.89 -9.87 7.62
CA ALA A 129 -2.13 -10.89 6.61
C ALA A 129 -3.64 -11.12 6.40
N GLN A 130 -4.43 -11.14 7.47
CA GLN A 130 -5.89 -11.23 7.40
C GLN A 130 -6.50 -9.99 6.76
N ALA A 131 -6.00 -8.79 7.04
CA ALA A 131 -6.45 -7.56 6.41
C ALA A 131 -6.24 -7.59 4.89
N ILE A 132 -5.03 -8.00 4.45
CA ILE A 132 -4.70 -8.19 3.03
C ILE A 132 -5.62 -9.25 2.40
N ARG A 133 -5.81 -10.39 3.07
CA ARG A 133 -6.70 -11.46 2.61
C ARG A 133 -8.15 -10.99 2.47
N SER A 134 -8.64 -10.21 3.43
CA SER A 134 -9.99 -9.63 3.40
C SER A 134 -10.14 -8.65 2.22
N ALA A 135 -9.14 -7.80 1.98
CA ALA A 135 -9.14 -6.87 0.85
C ALA A 135 -9.18 -7.61 -0.49
N VAL A 136 -8.36 -8.66 -0.63
CA VAL A 136 -8.35 -9.50 -1.84
C VAL A 136 -9.69 -10.20 -2.03
N ASN A 137 -10.27 -10.78 -0.98
CA ASN A 137 -11.56 -11.47 -1.05
C ASN A 137 -12.71 -10.53 -1.44
N GLU A 138 -12.69 -9.30 -0.97
CA GLU A 138 -13.66 -8.26 -1.32
C GLU A 138 -13.60 -7.82 -2.80
N ALA A 139 -12.44 -7.91 -3.44
CA ALA A 139 -12.20 -7.36 -4.78
C ALA A 139 -12.99 -8.05 -5.91
N GLY A 140 -13.72 -7.28 -6.71
CA GLY A 140 -14.39 -7.73 -7.94
C GLY A 140 -13.58 -7.47 -9.21
N ASP A 141 -14.10 -7.89 -10.36
CA ASP A 141 -13.51 -7.59 -11.67
C ASP A 141 -13.38 -6.06 -11.88
N GLY A 142 -12.19 -5.59 -12.26
CA GLY A 142 -11.91 -4.17 -12.51
C GLY A 142 -11.61 -3.33 -11.26
N ASP A 143 -11.72 -3.89 -10.06
CA ASP A 143 -11.32 -3.22 -8.81
C ASP A 143 -9.79 -3.06 -8.72
N VAL A 144 -9.34 -2.24 -7.78
CA VAL A 144 -7.93 -2.09 -7.39
C VAL A 144 -7.79 -2.41 -5.91
N VAL A 145 -6.89 -3.33 -5.58
CA VAL A 145 -6.42 -3.60 -4.20
C VAL A 145 -5.06 -2.93 -4.02
N ILE A 146 -4.91 -2.12 -2.97
CA ILE A 146 -3.65 -1.45 -2.69
C ILE A 146 -3.25 -1.56 -1.22
N ILE A 147 -2.05 -2.08 -0.99
CA ILE A 147 -1.47 -2.27 0.34
C ILE A 147 -0.43 -1.18 0.59
N LEU A 148 -0.64 -0.38 1.62
CA LEU A 148 0.13 0.82 1.91
C LEU A 148 0.93 0.69 3.22
N GLY A 149 2.03 1.44 3.31
CA GLY A 149 2.83 1.63 4.52
C GLY A 149 4.22 0.99 4.41
N LYS A 150 4.29 -0.34 4.23
CA LYS A 150 5.54 -1.10 4.33
C LYS A 150 6.35 -1.17 3.05
N GLY A 151 5.71 -1.09 1.88
CA GLY A 151 6.40 -1.10 0.60
C GLY A 151 7.31 -2.32 0.40
N HIS A 152 8.62 -2.12 0.47
CA HIS A 152 9.64 -3.14 0.25
C HIS A 152 10.17 -3.79 1.55
N GLU A 153 9.64 -3.39 2.71
CA GLU A 153 10.02 -4.02 3.98
C GLU A 153 9.66 -5.50 3.99
N THR A 154 10.55 -6.30 4.59
CA THR A 154 10.43 -7.78 4.66
C THR A 154 10.25 -8.29 6.09
N GLY A 155 9.92 -7.40 7.02
CA GLY A 155 9.62 -7.75 8.41
C GLY A 155 8.60 -6.83 9.05
N GLN A 156 8.03 -7.30 10.16
CA GLN A 156 7.09 -6.59 11.01
C GLN A 156 7.64 -6.53 12.44
N ASP A 157 7.90 -5.32 12.94
CA ASP A 157 8.45 -5.10 14.29
C ASP A 157 7.33 -5.03 15.33
N ILE A 158 7.31 -6.01 16.23
CA ILE A 158 6.37 -6.14 17.33
C ILE A 158 7.17 -6.34 18.63
N ALA A 159 7.07 -5.38 19.55
CA ALA A 159 7.75 -5.37 20.83
C ALA A 159 9.28 -5.63 20.74
N GLY A 160 9.92 -5.11 19.70
CA GLY A 160 11.37 -5.26 19.47
C GLY A 160 11.78 -6.58 18.80
N VAL A 161 10.81 -7.42 18.42
CA VAL A 161 11.04 -8.63 17.62
C VAL A 161 10.58 -8.39 16.20
N VAL A 162 11.48 -8.59 15.23
CA VAL A 162 11.16 -8.48 13.80
C VAL A 162 10.72 -9.84 13.28
N HIS A 163 9.43 -9.98 13.03
CA HIS A 163 8.83 -11.17 12.43
C HIS A 163 8.93 -11.08 10.89
N PRO A 164 9.27 -12.15 10.17
CA PRO A 164 9.24 -12.15 8.71
C PRO A 164 7.85 -11.80 8.17
N PHE A 165 7.75 -10.74 7.37
CA PHE A 165 6.49 -10.27 6.80
C PHE A 165 6.77 -9.38 5.59
N ASP A 166 6.23 -9.75 4.43
CA ASP A 166 6.39 -8.97 3.19
C ASP A 166 5.02 -8.82 2.52
N ASP A 167 4.55 -7.57 2.41
CA ASP A 167 3.25 -7.26 1.81
C ASP A 167 3.08 -7.86 0.41
N ARG A 168 4.15 -7.94 -0.38
CA ARG A 168 4.10 -8.48 -1.75
C ARG A 168 3.87 -9.99 -1.73
N ILE A 169 4.52 -10.68 -0.80
CA ILE A 169 4.37 -12.12 -0.62
C ILE A 169 2.98 -12.43 -0.07
N GLU A 170 2.51 -11.70 0.94
CA GLU A 170 1.18 -11.92 1.53
C GLU A 170 0.06 -11.57 0.55
N LEU A 171 0.22 -10.51 -0.25
CA LEU A 171 -0.72 -10.17 -1.31
C LEU A 171 -0.76 -11.25 -2.41
N ALA A 172 0.41 -11.74 -2.84
CA ALA A 172 0.50 -12.83 -3.80
C ALA A 172 -0.21 -14.09 -3.28
N LYS A 173 0.07 -14.51 -2.05
CA LYS A 173 -0.59 -15.66 -1.40
C LYS A 173 -2.12 -15.49 -1.36
N ALA A 174 -2.61 -14.33 -0.91
CA ALA A 174 -4.03 -14.06 -0.83
C ALA A 174 -4.72 -14.13 -2.21
N ILE A 175 -4.05 -13.67 -3.27
CA ILE A 175 -4.55 -13.77 -4.65
C ILE A 175 -4.61 -15.23 -5.12
N GLU A 176 -3.61 -16.04 -4.79
CA GLU A 176 -3.61 -17.47 -5.14
C GLU A 176 -4.72 -18.25 -4.44
N GLU A 177 -4.96 -17.94 -3.16
CA GLU A 177 -6.00 -18.58 -2.34
C GLU A 177 -7.43 -18.24 -2.78
N LYS A 178 -7.64 -17.09 -3.43
CA LYS A 178 -8.97 -16.64 -3.87
C LYS A 178 -9.50 -17.39 -5.11
N LYS A 179 -8.63 -18.09 -5.84
CA LYS A 179 -8.97 -18.73 -7.12
C LYS A 179 -10.12 -19.73 -7.04
#